data_AF-A0A942FHF6-F1
#
_entry.id   AF-A0A942FHF6-F1
#
_cell.length_a   1.000
_cell.length_b   1.000
_cell.length_c   1.000
_cell.angle_alpha   90.00
_cell.angle_beta   90.00
_cell.angle_gamma   90.00
#
_symmetry.space_group_name_H-M   'P 1'
#
loop_
_entity.id
_entity.type
_entity.pdbx_description
1 polymer ?
#
loop_
_entity_poly.entity_id
_entity_poly.type
_entity_poly.pdbx_seq_one_letter_code
_entity_poly.pdbx_strand_id
1 'polypeptide(L)'
;MKTITIRGIDPGLDRVIKFRAKQNNLSVNQWILQALKKITGMGKEPVFKKHYDLDALSGGWSREEARTFQKKTQIFEKIDEDVWK
;
A
#
# COMPACT_ATOMS: atom_id res chain seq x y z
N MET A 1 32.76 -4.39 2.16
CA MET A 1 31.65 -5.06 1.46
C MET A 1 31.90 -6.55 1.51
N LYS A 2 30.97 -7.34 2.02
CA LYS A 2 31.03 -8.81 1.91
C LYS A 2 29.98 -9.22 0.88
N THR A 3 30.40 -9.96 -0.14
CA THR A 3 29.51 -10.47 -1.20
C THR A 3 29.13 -11.89 -0.86
N ILE A 4 27.84 -12.18 -0.88
CA ILE A 4 27.29 -13.53 -0.71
C ILE A 4 26.57 -13.89 -2.00
N THR A 5 26.94 -15.02 -2.60
CA THR A 5 26.24 -15.58 -3.76
C THR A 5 25.36 -16.73 -3.30
N ILE A 6 24.04 -16.59 -3.47
CA ILE A 6 23.07 -17.64 -3.16
C ILE A 6 22.90 -18.50 -4.41
N ARG A 7 23.31 -19.77 -4.33
CA ARG A 7 23.15 -20.76 -5.42
C ARG A 7 21.92 -21.62 -5.17
N GLY A 8 21.40 -22.26 -6.21
CA GLY A 8 20.26 -23.18 -6.11
C GLY A 8 18.89 -22.50 -6.01
N ILE A 9 18.78 -21.24 -6.43
CA ILE A 9 17.48 -20.58 -6.59
C ILE A 9 16.81 -21.17 -7.83
N ASP A 10 15.72 -21.90 -7.63
CA ASP A 10 14.91 -22.42 -8.71
C ASP A 10 14.10 -21.29 -9.39
N PRO A 11 13.62 -21.50 -10.63
CA PRO A 11 12.87 -20.48 -11.36
C PRO A 11 11.55 -20.04 -10.71
N GLY A 12 10.95 -20.88 -9.87
CA GLY A 12 9.75 -20.55 -9.10
C GLY A 12 10.08 -19.57 -7.98
N LEU A 13 11.13 -19.88 -7.22
CA LEU A 13 11.62 -19.01 -6.15
C LEU A 13 12.11 -17.65 -6.69
N ASP A 14 12.84 -17.61 -7.81
CA ASP A 14 13.29 -16.36 -8.44
C ASP A 14 12.10 -15.43 -8.79
N ARG A 15 11.02 -15.99 -9.36
CA ARG A 15 9.80 -15.24 -9.67
C ARG A 15 9.15 -14.67 -8.41
N VAL A 16 9.05 -15.46 -7.34
CA VAL A 16 8.45 -15.01 -6.08
C VAL A 16 9.27 -13.88 -5.46
N ILE A 17 10.60 -14.00 -5.46
CA ILE A 17 11.51 -12.97 -4.95
C ILE A 17 11.32 -11.67 -5.73
N LYS A 18 11.38 -11.72 -7.07
CA LYS A 18 11.20 -10.54 -7.92
C LYS A 18 9.82 -9.89 -7.76
N PHE A 19 8.77 -10.71 -7.68
CA PHE A 19 7.41 -10.23 -7.45
C PHE A 19 7.29 -9.51 -6.11
N ARG A 20 7.78 -10.10 -5.02
CA ARG A 20 7.73 -9.48 -3.69
C ARG A 20 8.61 -8.24 -3.59
N ALA A 21 9.76 -8.22 -4.23
CA ALA A 21 10.62 -7.04 -4.32
C ALA A 21 9.87 -5.88 -5.01
N LYS A 22 9.22 -6.15 -6.14
CA LYS A 22 8.41 -5.17 -6.87
C LYS A 22 7.22 -4.65 -6.05
N GLN A 23 6.48 -5.53 -5.38
CA GLN A 23 5.35 -5.16 -4.52
C GLN A 23 5.76 -4.23 -3.37
N ASN A 24 6.98 -4.36 -2.85
CA ASN A 24 7.51 -3.50 -1.79
C ASN A 24 8.29 -2.29 -2.32
N ASN A 25 8.36 -2.11 -3.64
CA ASN A 25 9.13 -1.06 -4.30
C ASN A 25 10.63 -1.08 -3.93
N LEU A 26 11.19 -2.29 -3.75
CA LEU A 26 12.58 -2.55 -3.35
C LEU A 26 13.35 -3.25 -4.47
N SER A 27 14.67 -3.07 -4.49
CA SER A 27 15.53 -3.95 -5.28
C SER A 27 15.53 -5.38 -4.69
N VAL A 28 15.80 -6.38 -5.54
CA VAL A 28 15.89 -7.78 -5.11
C VAL A 28 16.90 -7.96 -3.97
N ASN A 29 18.06 -7.32 -4.06
CA ASN A 29 19.07 -7.36 -3.00
C ASN A 29 18.57 -6.77 -1.67
N GLN A 30 17.92 -5.60 -1.72
CA GLN A 30 17.35 -4.99 -0.51
C GLN A 30 16.26 -5.86 0.10
N TRP A 31 15.40 -6.46 -0.72
CA TRP A 31 14.35 -7.35 -0.26
C TRP A 31 14.93 -8.60 0.42
N ILE A 32 15.95 -9.23 -0.16
CA ILE A 32 16.65 -10.38 0.43
C ILE A 32 17.31 -9.99 1.76
N LEU A 33 17.98 -8.84 1.83
CA LEU A 33 18.59 -8.36 3.07
C LEU A 33 17.55 -8.10 4.17
N GLN A 34 16.37 -7.55 3.82
CA GLN A 34 15.28 -7.37 4.78
C GLN A 34 14.72 -8.71 5.25
N ALA A 35 14.54 -9.69 4.34
CA ALA A 35 14.10 -11.02 4.69
C ALA A 35 15.08 -11.71 5.65
N LEU A 36 16.39 -11.66 5.37
CA LEU A 36 17.43 -12.21 6.24
C LEU A 36 17.41 -11.54 7.61
N LYS A 37 17.37 -10.20 7.67
CA LYS A 37 17.29 -9.47 8.95
C LYS A 37 16.05 -9.86 9.74
N LYS A 38 14.89 -10.03 9.09
CA LYS A 38 13.65 -10.45 9.74
C LYS A 38 13.76 -11.85 10.34
N ILE A 39 14.38 -12.79 9.61
CA ILE A 39 14.55 -14.18 10.07
C ILE A 39 15.57 -14.27 11.21
N THR A 40 16.65 -13.48 11.17
CA THR A 40 17.68 -13.49 12.22
C THR A 40 17.34 -12.63 13.44
N GLY A 41 16.15 -12.00 13.48
CA GLY A 41 15.79 -11.06 14.54
C GLY A 41 16.58 -9.75 14.54
N MET A 42 17.42 -9.51 13.53
CA MET A 42 18.15 -8.24 13.33
C MET A 42 17.30 -7.18 12.60
N GLY A 43 16.06 -7.52 12.26
CA GLY A 43 15.11 -6.62 11.62
C GLY A 43 14.64 -5.58 12.63
N LYS A 44 14.84 -4.30 12.31
CA LYS A 44 14.10 -3.24 13.01
C LYS A 44 12.63 -3.43 12.69
N GLU A 45 11.80 -3.62 13.71
CA GLU A 45 10.37 -3.45 13.51
C GLU A 45 10.13 -2.04 12.96
N PRO A 46 9.31 -1.89 11.91
CA PRO A 46 8.97 -0.57 11.45
C PRO A 46 8.29 0.16 12.63
N VAL A 47 8.81 1.34 12.97
CA VAL A 47 8.30 2.18 14.08
C VAL A 47 6.80 2.43 13.93
N PHE A 48 6.31 2.41 12.67
CA PHE A 48 4.90 2.48 12.35
C PHE A 48 4.45 1.24 11.60
N LYS A 49 3.36 0.63 12.06
CA LYS A 49 2.68 -0.44 11.34
C LYS A 49 2.06 0.15 10.07
N LYS A 50 2.33 -0.48 8.92
CA LYS A 50 1.70 -0.08 7.66
C LYS A 50 0.28 -0.65 7.63
N HIS A 51 -0.71 0.23 7.52
CA HIS A 51 -2.13 -0.11 7.39
C HIS A 51 -2.57 0.08 5.94
N TYR A 52 -3.43 -0.81 5.45
CA TYR A 52 -3.98 -0.78 4.09
C TYR A 52 -5.52 -0.69 4.09
N ASP A 53 -6.12 -0.53 5.27
CA ASP A 53 -7.57 -0.61 5.48
C ASP A 53 -8.32 0.52 4.75
N LEU A 54 -7.61 1.60 4.40
CA LEU A 54 -8.12 2.76 3.68
C LEU A 54 -7.69 2.78 2.20
N ASP A 55 -6.96 1.78 1.71
CA ASP A 55 -6.49 1.76 0.32
C ASP A 55 -7.66 1.75 -0.67
N ALA A 56 -8.77 1.11 -0.30
CA ALA A 56 -9.99 1.12 -1.11
C ALA A 56 -10.64 2.51 -1.21
N LEU A 57 -10.38 3.40 -0.24
CA LEU A 57 -10.82 4.80 -0.27
C LEU A 57 -9.81 5.70 -0.97
N SER A 58 -8.60 5.20 -1.21
CA SER A 58 -7.55 5.94 -1.93
C SER A 58 -7.81 5.87 -3.44
N GLY A 59 -7.92 7.03 -4.08
CA GLY A 59 -8.26 7.13 -5.50
C GLY A 59 -9.12 8.35 -5.80
N GLY A 60 -9.82 8.30 -6.93
CA GLY A 60 -10.78 9.30 -7.36
C GLY A 60 -12.15 8.66 -7.63
N TRP A 61 -13.19 9.48 -7.70
CA TRP A 61 -14.53 8.98 -7.99
C TRP A 61 -14.72 8.75 -9.48
N SER A 62 -15.40 7.66 -9.82
CA SER A 62 -16.02 7.50 -11.13
C SER A 62 -17.08 8.59 -11.34
N ARG A 63 -17.43 8.82 -12.61
CA ARG A 63 -18.48 9.80 -12.95
C ARG A 63 -19.84 9.43 -12.34
N GLU A 64 -20.11 8.14 -12.18
CA GLU A 64 -21.37 7.64 -11.60
C GLU A 64 -21.41 7.85 -10.10
N GLU A 65 -20.32 7.57 -9.39
CA GLU A 65 -20.17 7.85 -7.96
C GLU A 65 -20.31 9.34 -7.68
N ALA A 66 -19.68 10.19 -8.50
CA ALA A 66 -19.78 11.64 -8.36
C ALA A 66 -21.22 12.16 -8.54
N ARG A 67 -21.93 11.68 -9.57
CA ARG A 67 -23.34 12.04 -9.77
C ARG A 67 -24.23 11.57 -8.62
N THR A 68 -23.99 10.35 -8.15
CA THR A 68 -24.77 9.77 -7.04
C THR A 68 -24.55 10.55 -5.75
N PHE A 69 -23.31 10.92 -5.46
CA PHE A 69 -22.97 11.75 -4.33
C PHE A 69 -23.64 13.13 -4.43
N GLN A 70 -23.48 13.82 -5.56
CA GLN A 70 -24.05 15.15 -5.76
C GLN A 70 -25.58 15.14 -5.60
N LYS A 71 -26.27 14.13 -6.14
CA LYS A 71 -27.72 13.97 -5.96
C LYS A 71 -28.10 13.78 -4.49
N LYS A 72 -27.30 13.01 -3.72
CA LYS A 72 -27.55 12.76 -2.30
C LYS A 72 -27.24 13.98 -1.43
N THR A 73 -26.27 14.81 -1.81
CA THR A 73 -25.88 16.00 -1.04
C THR A 73 -26.62 17.26 -1.43
N GLN A 74 -27.44 17.22 -2.48
CA GLN A 74 -28.19 18.38 -2.97
C GLN A 74 -29.06 19.06 -1.89
N ILE A 75 -29.53 18.29 -0.90
CA ILE A 75 -30.30 18.84 0.22
C ILE A 75 -29.49 19.85 1.06
N PHE A 76 -28.18 19.67 1.16
CA PHE A 76 -27.29 20.56 1.91
C PHE A 76 -26.88 21.82 1.14
N GLU A 77 -27.22 21.90 -0.16
CA GLU A 77 -26.97 23.10 -0.98
C GLU A 77 -28.10 24.14 -0.84
N LYS A 78 -29.19 23.80 -0.13
CA LYS A 78 -30.23 24.76 0.24
C LYS A 78 -29.92 25.36 1.60
N ILE A 79 -29.89 26.69 1.64
CA ILE A 79 -29.86 27.45 2.87
C ILE A 79 -31.23 27.34 3.53
N ASP A 80 -31.26 26.84 4.77
CA ASP A 80 -32.43 26.90 5.63
C ASP A 80 -32.47 28.29 6.29
N GLU A 81 -33.37 29.15 5.81
CA GLU A 81 -33.49 30.53 6.29
C GLU A 81 -33.95 30.62 7.75
N ASP A 82 -34.62 29.59 8.28
CA ASP A 82 -35.07 29.55 9.67
C ASP A 82 -33.93 29.19 10.63
N VAL A 83 -32.88 28.52 10.14
CA VAL A 83 -31.65 28.22 10.90
C VAL A 83 -30.63 29.37 10.81
N TRP A 84 -30.70 30.22 9.78
CA TRP A 84 -29.74 31.29 9.53
C TRP A 84 -30.14 32.66 10.12
N LYS A 85 -31.35 32.82 10.67
CA LYS A 85 -31.76 34.02 11.42
C LYS A 85 -31.25 34.00 12.86
#